data_AF-A0A950YXR0-F1
#
_entry.id   AF-A0A950YXR0-F1
#
_cell.length_a   1.000
_cell.length_b   1.000
_cell.length_c   1.000
_cell.angle_alpha   90.00
_cell.angle_beta   90.00
_cell.angle_gamma   90.00
#
_symmetry.space_group_name_H-M   'P 1'
#
loop_
_entity.id
_entity.type
_entity.pdbx_description
1 polymer ?
#
loop_
_entity_poly.entity_id
_entity_poly.type
_entity_poly.pdbx_seq_one_letter_code
_entity_poly.pdbx_strand_id
1 'polypeptide(L)'
;IGPALDGGYYLLGLRACPPGMLADLRWSTPETRERTEERLRQRGMSVRQLEPLPDVDVAEDLLTLIEELGASSAHAPHTRQWIAKYAPILGGISVG
;
A
#
# COMPACT_ATOMS: atom_id res chain seq x y z
N ILE A 1 -7.03 8.51 0.45
CA ILE A 1 -6.84 7.10 0.83
C ILE A 1 -6.10 6.43 -0.29
N GLY A 2 -4.98 5.77 0.00
CA GLY A 2 -4.28 4.90 -0.94
C GLY A 2 -4.83 3.48 -0.80
N PRO A 3 -5.66 2.99 -1.74
CA PRO A 3 -6.26 1.67 -1.64
C PRO A 3 -5.20 0.58 -1.79
N ALA A 4 -5.30 -0.47 -0.99
CA ALA A 4 -4.60 -1.71 -1.25
C ALA A 4 -5.50 -2.62 -2.12
N LEU A 5 -4.90 -3.57 -2.85
CA LEU A 5 -5.65 -4.50 -3.71
C LEU A 5 -6.41 -5.58 -2.91
N ASP A 6 -6.03 -5.82 -1.66
CA ASP A 6 -6.65 -6.80 -0.76
C ASP A 6 -7.96 -6.31 -0.10
N GLY A 7 -8.33 -5.04 -0.33
CA GLY A 7 -9.49 -4.38 0.27
C GLY A 7 -9.17 -3.47 1.47
N GLY A 8 -7.92 -3.46 1.92
CA GLY A 8 -7.38 -2.50 2.88
C GLY A 8 -6.95 -1.17 2.26
N TYR A 9 -6.02 -0.48 2.93
CA TYR A 9 -5.39 0.73 2.45
C TYR A 9 -3.96 0.86 2.97
N TYR A 10 -3.01 1.19 2.09
CA TYR A 10 -1.61 1.48 2.46
C TYR A 10 -1.42 2.91 2.99
N LEU A 11 -2.40 3.81 2.73
CA LEU A 11 -2.32 5.21 3.16
C LEU A 11 -3.68 5.78 3.57
N LEU A 12 -3.73 6.36 4.77
CA LEU A 12 -4.82 7.23 5.21
C LEU A 12 -4.26 8.60 5.58
N GLY A 13 -4.66 9.63 4.82
CA GLY A 13 -4.32 11.02 5.07
C GLY A 13 -5.57 11.84 5.39
N LEU A 14 -5.50 12.65 6.45
CA LEU A 14 -6.62 13.46 6.95
C LEU A 14 -6.13 14.86 7.32
N ARG A 15 -6.92 15.89 7.00
CA ARG A 15 -6.65 17.27 7.44
C ARG A 15 -6.86 17.45 8.94
N ALA A 16 -7.90 16.80 9.47
CA ALA A 16 -8.20 16.71 10.89
C ALA A 16 -8.73 15.31 11.15
N CYS A 17 -8.33 14.70 12.26
CA CYS A 17 -8.75 13.37 12.67
C CYS A 17 -9.87 13.50 13.71
N PRO A 18 -11.15 13.22 13.37
CA PRO A 18 -12.22 13.28 14.34
C PRO A 18 -12.01 12.24 15.45
N PRO A 19 -12.37 12.54 16.71
CA PRO A 19 -12.32 11.55 17.78
C PRO A 19 -13.08 10.27 17.41
N GLY A 20 -12.47 9.12 17.69
CA GLY A 20 -13.07 7.81 17.45
C GLY A 20 -13.24 7.43 15.97
N MET A 21 -12.65 8.16 15.01
CA MET A 21 -12.81 7.88 13.58
C MET A 21 -12.35 6.45 13.19
N LEU A 22 -11.33 5.93 13.87
CA LEU A 22 -10.82 4.56 13.69
C LEU A 22 -11.27 3.58 14.81
N ALA A 23 -12.07 4.03 15.77
CA ALA A 23 -12.52 3.16 16.87
C ALA A 23 -13.47 2.08 16.33
N ASP A 24 -13.38 0.85 16.83
CA ASP A 24 -14.26 -0.26 16.43
C ASP A 24 -14.25 -0.56 14.91
N LEU A 25 -13.17 -0.20 14.21
CA LEU A 25 -12.93 -0.75 12.88
C LEU A 25 -12.45 -2.19 13.01
N ARG A 26 -13.00 -3.08 12.18
CA ARG A 26 -12.39 -4.39 11.96
C ARG A 26 -11.20 -4.18 11.06
N TRP A 27 -10.03 -4.54 11.56
CA TRP A 27 -8.77 -4.49 10.83
C TRP A 27 -8.51 -5.82 10.13
N SER A 28 -7.62 -5.80 9.13
CA SER A 28 -7.21 -7.00 8.38
C SER A 28 -8.39 -7.73 7.73
N THR A 29 -9.40 -6.98 7.29
CA THR A 29 -10.50 -7.51 6.47
C THR A 29 -10.64 -6.73 5.17
N PRO A 30 -11.13 -7.34 4.08
CA PRO A 30 -11.31 -6.67 2.78
C PRO A 30 -12.27 -5.48 2.83
N GLU A 31 -13.11 -5.40 3.87
CA GLU A 31 -14.07 -4.31 4.06
C GLU A 31 -13.47 -3.11 4.82
N THR A 32 -12.24 -3.21 5.33
CA THR A 32 -11.62 -2.17 6.18
C THR A 32 -11.64 -0.80 5.49
N ARG A 33 -11.28 -0.74 4.20
CA ARG A 33 -11.31 0.51 3.43
C ARG A 33 -12.72 1.03 3.24
N GLU A 34 -13.64 0.19 2.78
CA GLU A 34 -15.02 0.59 2.53
C GLU A 34 -15.67 1.17 3.79
N ARG A 35 -15.54 0.48 4.92
CA ARG A 35 -16.05 0.96 6.22
C ARG A 35 -15.41 2.26 6.67
N THR A 36 -14.12 2.43 6.43
CA THR A 36 -13.42 3.68 6.71
C THR A 36 -13.97 4.83 5.86
N GLU A 37 -14.18 4.60 4.56
CA GLU A 37 -14.74 5.59 3.65
C GLU A 37 -16.18 5.98 4.00
N GLU A 38 -17.04 5.00 4.31
CA GLU A 38 -18.42 5.22 4.77
C GLU A 38 -18.43 6.15 5.99
N ARG A 39 -17.59 5.88 7.00
CA ARG A 39 -17.52 6.68 8.22
C ARG A 39 -17.03 8.10 7.99
N LEU A 40 -16.09 8.30 7.06
CA LEU A 40 -15.61 9.62 6.67
C LEU A 40 -16.73 10.41 5.98
N ARG A 41 -17.45 9.78 5.04
CA ARG A 41 -18.57 10.40 4.33
C ARG A 41 -19.72 10.74 5.28
N GLN A 42 -20.06 9.86 6.23
CA GLN A 42 -21.07 10.10 7.27
C GLN A 42 -20.74 11.31 8.16
N ARG A 43 -19.47 11.67 8.29
CA ARG A 43 -19.00 12.86 9.04
C ARG A 43 -18.86 14.10 8.15
N GLY A 44 -19.40 14.07 6.93
CA GLY A 44 -19.37 15.19 5.99
C GLY A 44 -18.00 15.42 5.34
N MET A 45 -17.07 14.45 5.43
CA MET A 45 -15.74 14.58 4.82
C MET A 45 -15.75 14.12 3.36
N SER A 46 -15.06 14.87 2.50
CA SER A 46 -14.75 14.44 1.14
C SER A 46 -13.64 13.39 1.14
N VAL A 47 -13.83 12.28 0.41
CA VAL A 47 -12.82 11.23 0.25
C VAL A 47 -12.26 11.27 -1.18
N ARG A 48 -10.93 11.31 -1.30
CA ARG A 48 -10.21 11.08 -2.57
C ARG A 48 -9.40 9.80 -2.47
N GLN A 49 -9.51 8.95 -3.48
CA GLN A 49 -8.67 7.76 -3.63
C GLN A 49 -7.42 8.11 -4.45
N LEU A 50 -6.27 7.58 -4.04
CA LEU A 50 -5.05 7.54 -4.84
C LEU A 50 -5.07 6.30 -5.72
N GLU A 51 -4.03 6.13 -6.55
CA GLU A 51 -3.84 4.90 -7.29
C GLU A 51 -3.71 3.70 -6.33
N PRO A 52 -4.44 2.60 -6.58
CA PRO A 52 -4.27 1.37 -5.84
C PRO A 52 -2.86 0.79 -6.03
N LEU A 53 -2.29 0.24 -4.97
CA LEU A 53 -1.02 -0.48 -5.01
C LEU A 53 -1.18 -1.86 -4.37
N PRO A 54 -0.49 -2.90 -4.85
CA PRO A 54 -0.39 -4.17 -4.13
C PRO A 54 0.41 -3.98 -2.83
N ASP A 55 0.03 -4.71 -1.79
CA ASP A 55 0.88 -4.89 -0.61
C ASP A 55 1.95 -5.95 -0.89
N VAL A 56 3.02 -5.94 -0.09
CA VAL A 56 4.12 -6.91 -0.18
C VAL A 56 4.17 -7.70 1.12
N ASP A 57 3.42 -8.80 1.16
CA ASP A 57 3.19 -9.60 2.37
C ASP A 57 3.89 -10.97 2.32
N VAL A 58 3.95 -11.57 1.12
CA VAL A 58 4.60 -12.87 0.88
C VAL A 58 5.83 -12.74 0.00
N ALA A 59 6.63 -13.81 -0.08
CA ALA A 59 7.87 -13.81 -0.84
C ALA A 59 7.63 -13.51 -2.34
N GLU A 60 6.53 -14.02 -2.89
CA GLU A 60 6.11 -13.83 -4.27
C GLU A 60 5.79 -12.36 -4.59
N ASP A 61 5.23 -11.61 -3.64
CA ASP A 61 4.96 -10.18 -3.81
C ASP A 61 6.28 -9.38 -3.93
N LEU A 62 7.31 -9.79 -3.18
CA LEU A 62 8.64 -9.17 -3.27
C LEU A 62 9.28 -9.44 -4.64
N LEU A 63 9.10 -10.64 -5.20
CA LEU A 63 9.58 -10.95 -6.56
C LEU A 63 8.90 -10.04 -7.60
N THR A 64 7.58 -9.87 -7.48
CA THR A 64 6.79 -8.98 -8.34
C THR A 64 7.28 -7.54 -8.24
N LEU A 65 7.50 -7.04 -7.01
CA LEU A 65 8.04 -5.69 -6.77
C LEU A 65 9.43 -5.50 -7.38
N ILE A 66 10.29 -6.52 -7.36
CA ILE A 66 11.62 -6.47 -7.97
C ILE A 66 11.52 -6.28 -9.49
N GLU A 67 10.63 -7.02 -10.15
CA GLU A 67 10.40 -6.90 -11.59
C GLU A 67 9.86 -5.50 -11.96
N GLU A 68 8.86 -5.00 -11.22
CA GLU A 68 8.27 -3.68 -11.43
C GLU A 68 9.29 -2.54 -11.28
N LEU A 69 10.16 -2.62 -10.27
CA LEU A 69 11.15 -1.57 -10.01
C LEU A 69 12.36 -1.63 -10.95
N GLY A 70 12.65 -2.78 -11.55
CA GLY A 70 13.67 -2.93 -12.60
C GLY A 70 13.21 -2.37 -13.95
N ALA A 71 11.91 -2.42 -14.25
CA ALA A 71 11.35 -2.07 -15.55
C ALA A 71 11.14 -0.56 -15.83
N SER A 72 11.64 0.34 -14.96
CA SER A 72 11.54 1.82 -14.99
C SER A 72 10.62 2.37 -13.88
N SER A 73 11.25 2.86 -12.81
CA SER A 73 10.55 3.61 -11.76
C SER A 73 11.47 4.67 -11.14
N ALA A 74 11.02 5.93 -11.16
CA ALA A 74 11.66 7.03 -10.42
C ALA A 74 11.38 6.97 -8.90
N HIS A 75 10.57 6.03 -8.44
CA HIS A 75 10.07 5.95 -7.06
C HIS A 75 10.94 5.03 -6.17
N ALA A 76 10.66 5.06 -4.86
CA ALA A 76 11.23 4.15 -3.85
C ALA A 76 12.77 3.97 -3.91
N PRO A 77 13.58 5.04 -3.79
CA PRO A 77 15.03 4.99 -3.99
C PRO A 77 15.74 4.04 -3.00
N HIS A 78 15.29 4.00 -1.74
CA HIS A 78 15.86 3.10 -0.74
C HIS A 78 15.50 1.64 -1.00
N THR A 79 14.28 1.35 -1.43
CA THR A 79 13.84 0.01 -1.82
C THR A 79 14.64 -0.49 -3.02
N ARG A 80 14.84 0.35 -4.04
CA ARG A 80 15.69 0.03 -5.20
C ARG A 80 17.14 -0.22 -4.80
N GLN A 81 17.71 0.61 -3.92
CA GLN A 81 19.06 0.40 -3.43
C GLN A 81 19.20 -0.95 -2.70
N TRP A 82 18.20 -1.33 -1.91
CA TRP A 82 18.17 -2.63 -1.25
C TRP A 82 18.09 -3.77 -2.29
N ILE A 83 17.17 -3.67 -3.26
CA ILE A 83 17.00 -4.67 -4.32
C ILE A 83 18.29 -4.85 -5.12
N ALA A 84 18.94 -3.77 -5.55
CA ALA A 84 20.21 -3.83 -6.28
C ALA A 84 21.32 -4.53 -5.49
N LYS A 85 21.30 -4.42 -4.15
CA LYS A 85 22.28 -5.06 -3.27
C LYS A 85 21.99 -6.54 -3.00
N TYR A 86 20.71 -6.92 -2.92
CA TYR A 86 20.31 -8.22 -2.36
C TYR A 86 19.53 -9.13 -3.32
N ALA A 87 18.89 -8.62 -4.37
CA ALA A 87 18.18 -9.46 -5.35
C ALA A 87 19.07 -10.53 -6.03
N PRO A 88 20.35 -10.25 -6.37
CA PRO A 88 21.22 -11.27 -6.98
C PRO A 88 21.44 -12.52 -6.12
N ILE A 89 21.32 -12.40 -4.79
CA ILE A 89 21.56 -13.51 -3.85
C ILE A 89 20.28 -14.22 -3.40
N LEU A 90 19.09 -13.69 -3.74
CA LEU A 90 17.79 -14.25 -3.32
C LEU A 90 17.24 -15.34 -4.27
N GLY A 91 17.91 -15.62 -5.39
CA GLY A 91 17.48 -16.68 -6.30
C GLY A 91 17.92 -16.58 -7.76
N GLY A 92 19.00 -15.85 -8.08
CA GLY A 92 19.48 -15.74 -9.46
C GLY A 92 18.68 -14.77 -10.34
N ILE A 93 17.94 -13.85 -9.73
CA ILE A 93 17.24 -12.79 -10.46
C ILE A 93 18.25 -11.67 -10.76
N SER A 94 18.65 -11.59 -12.02
CA SER A 94 19.51 -10.52 -12.51
C SER A 94 18.64 -9.30 -12.78
N VAL A 95 18.73 -8.27 -11.93
CA VAL A 95 18.13 -6.97 -12.20
C VAL A 95 19.02 -6.30 -13.26
N GLY A 96 18.53 -6.23 -14.49
CA GLY A 96 19.20 -5.61 -15.64
C GLY A 96 19.15 -4.10 -15.62
#